data_AF-A0A3C1YF95-F1
#
_entry.id   AF-A0A3C1YF95-F1
#
_cell.length_a   1.000
_cell.length_b   1.000
_cell.length_c   1.000
_cell.angle_alpha   90.00
_cell.angle_beta   90.00
_cell.angle_gamma   90.00
#
_symmetry.space_group_name_H-M   'P 1'
#
loop_
_entity.id
_entity.type
_entity.pdbx_description
1 polymer ?
#
loop_
_entity_poly.entity_id
_entity_poly.type
_entity_poly.pdbx_seq_one_letter_code
_entity_poly.pdbx_strand_id
1 'polypeptide(L)'
;MSVYDHAHTLAKAIKGTADFKKFLKAKEKLNQDKSAKEMLADFRKAQWELQKQKMSGLEIAPEQEKRLSQLLEIIGLNLVVKDFLETEYRFSIMVADIQKIIGEVMEPLLTVDLAENFPDQPPAADPGQDENQVAAQEKNNAAS
;
A
#
# COMPACT_ATOMS: atom_id res chain seq x y z
N MET A 1 27.18 20.17 9.01
CA MET A 1 26.19 19.75 8.00
C MET A 1 24.84 19.67 8.68
N SER A 2 23.82 20.26 8.04
CA SER A 2 22.41 20.14 8.43
C SER A 2 21.81 18.80 7.99
N VAL A 3 20.65 18.43 8.54
CA VAL A 3 19.89 17.25 8.06
C VAL A 3 19.52 17.39 6.57
N TYR A 4 19.28 18.63 6.10
CA TYR A 4 19.01 18.92 4.70
C TYR A 4 20.23 18.67 3.81
N ASP A 5 21.45 18.94 4.30
CA ASP A 5 22.69 18.62 3.56
C ASP A 5 22.83 17.10 3.36
N HIS A 6 22.44 16.31 4.37
CA HIS A 6 22.42 14.86 4.28
C HIS A 6 21.34 14.38 3.31
N ALA A 7 20.15 14.98 3.32
CA ALA A 7 19.09 14.68 2.36
C ALA A 7 19.52 14.98 0.91
N HIS A 8 20.20 16.10 0.67
CA HIS A 8 20.78 16.41 -0.65
C HIS A 8 21.88 15.42 -1.06
N THR A 9 22.71 15.01 -0.11
CA THR A 9 23.75 14.00 -0.34
C THR A 9 23.13 12.65 -0.70
N LEU A 10 22.10 12.22 0.02
CA LEU A 10 21.32 11.02 -0.27
C LEU A 10 20.68 11.09 -1.65
N ALA A 11 20.04 12.21 -2.00
CA ALA A 11 19.46 12.41 -3.33
C ALA A 11 20.52 12.30 -4.44
N LYS A 12 21.73 12.81 -4.22
CA LYS A 12 22.86 12.68 -5.16
C LYS A 12 23.32 11.23 -5.26
N ALA A 13 23.40 10.51 -4.14
CA ALA A 13 23.77 9.10 -4.11
C ALA A 13 22.75 8.22 -4.85
N ILE A 14 21.45 8.44 -4.63
CA ILE A 14 20.35 7.75 -5.33
C ILE A 14 20.48 7.93 -6.84
N LYS A 15 20.74 9.16 -7.32
CA LYS A 15 20.98 9.41 -8.77
C LYS A 15 22.18 8.65 -9.33
N GLY A 16 23.14 8.28 -8.48
CA GLY A 16 24.33 7.52 -8.84
C GLY A 16 24.09 6.03 -9.02
N THR A 17 23.01 5.48 -8.47
CA THR A 17 22.76 4.03 -8.44
C THR A 17 22.47 3.46 -9.82
N ALA A 18 22.75 2.16 -9.98
CA ALA A 18 22.44 1.45 -11.21
C ALA A 18 20.93 1.43 -11.50
N ASP A 19 20.11 1.30 -10.46
CA ASP A 19 18.65 1.20 -10.59
C ASP A 19 18.03 2.53 -11.07
N PHE A 20 18.48 3.67 -10.53
CA PHE A 20 18.05 4.98 -11.04
C PHE A 20 18.43 5.16 -12.52
N LYS A 21 19.68 4.83 -12.89
CA LYS A 21 20.16 4.98 -14.28
C LYS A 21 19.43 4.06 -15.25
N LYS A 22 19.11 2.82 -14.83
CA LYS A 22 18.32 1.87 -15.63
C LYS A 22 16.90 2.39 -15.83
N PHE A 23 16.26 2.83 -14.75
CA PHE A 23 14.91 3.39 -14.82
C PHE A 23 14.84 4.64 -15.71
N LEU A 24 15.83 5.54 -15.61
CA LEU A 24 15.92 6.71 -16.47
C LEU A 24 16.01 6.34 -17.96
N LYS A 25 16.85 5.36 -18.31
CA LYS A 25 16.97 4.87 -19.69
C LYS A 25 15.68 4.22 -20.19
N ALA A 26 15.02 3.41 -19.36
CA ALA A 26 13.74 2.81 -19.73
C ALA A 26 12.66 3.87 -19.96
N LYS A 27 12.64 4.93 -19.12
CA LYS A 27 11.78 6.10 -19.30
C LYS A 27 12.06 6.84 -20.61
N GLU A 28 13.32 7.01 -21.00
CA GLU A 28 13.69 7.63 -22.28
C GLU A 28 13.18 6.82 -23.47
N LYS A 29 13.36 5.49 -23.46
CA LYS A 29 12.81 4.60 -24.50
C LYS A 29 11.29 4.68 -24.58
N LEU A 30 10.62 4.61 -23.43
CA LEU A 30 9.16 4.75 -23.36
C LEU A 30 8.71 6.09 -23.96
N ASN A 31 9.41 7.18 -23.67
CA ASN A 31 9.08 8.50 -24.20
C ASN A 31 9.25 8.62 -25.73
N GLN A 32 10.02 7.74 -26.36
CA GLN A 32 10.18 7.70 -27.81
C GLN A 32 9.10 6.86 -28.49
N ASP A 33 8.45 5.94 -27.76
CA ASP A 33 7.40 5.06 -28.28
C ASP A 33 6.00 5.57 -27.91
N LYS A 34 5.25 6.04 -28.91
CA LYS A 34 3.88 6.55 -28.71
C LYS A 34 2.92 5.45 -28.27
N SER A 35 3.00 4.26 -28.87
CA SER A 35 2.10 3.15 -28.56
C SER A 35 2.33 2.62 -27.15
N ALA A 36 3.60 2.48 -26.75
CA ALA A 36 3.96 2.07 -25.39
C ALA A 36 3.46 3.07 -24.33
N LYS A 37 3.50 4.37 -24.62
CA LYS A 37 2.94 5.41 -23.74
C LYS A 37 1.44 5.31 -23.58
N GLU A 38 0.71 5.09 -24.67
CA GLU A 38 -0.76 4.91 -24.64
C GLU A 38 -1.13 3.67 -23.81
N MET A 39 -0.47 2.53 -24.07
CA MET A 39 -0.64 1.30 -23.30
C MET A 39 -0.40 1.51 -21.80
N LEU A 40 0.69 2.18 -21.43
CA LEU A 40 0.99 2.46 -20.02
C LEU A 40 -0.06 3.41 -19.41
N ALA A 41 -0.49 4.45 -20.13
CA ALA A 41 -1.47 5.41 -19.63
C ALA A 41 -2.82 4.73 -19.32
N ASP A 42 -3.28 3.84 -20.21
CA ASP A 42 -4.52 3.08 -20.01
C ASP A 42 -4.42 2.16 -18.80
N PHE A 43 -3.30 1.46 -18.64
CA PHE A 43 -3.03 0.63 -17.46
C PHE A 43 -3.05 1.46 -16.17
N ARG A 44 -2.35 2.60 -16.13
CA ARG A 44 -2.29 3.49 -14.96
C ARG A 44 -3.65 4.05 -14.58
N LYS A 45 -4.45 4.42 -15.58
CA LYS A 45 -5.82 4.92 -15.35
C LYS A 45 -6.68 3.85 -14.69
N ALA A 46 -6.68 2.63 -15.22
CA ALA A 46 -7.41 1.51 -14.64
C ALA A 46 -6.93 1.17 -13.22
N GLN A 47 -5.60 1.19 -12.99
CA GLN A 47 -5.01 0.97 -11.67
C GLN A 47 -5.48 2.03 -10.65
N TRP A 48 -5.50 3.30 -11.05
CA TRP A 48 -5.93 4.40 -10.18
C TRP A 48 -7.43 4.36 -9.87
N GLU A 49 -8.27 4.09 -10.87
CA GLU A 49 -9.71 3.91 -10.69
C GLU A 49 -10.02 2.80 -9.66
N LEU A 50 -9.30 1.68 -9.76
CA LEU A 50 -9.42 0.57 -8.82
C LEU A 50 -8.98 0.95 -7.40
N GLN A 51 -7.83 1.62 -7.26
CA GLN A 51 -7.34 2.09 -5.97
C GLN A 51 -8.28 3.10 -5.32
N LYS A 52 -8.83 4.03 -6.11
CA LYS A 52 -9.79 5.02 -5.64
C LYS A 52 -11.05 4.36 -5.07
N GLN A 53 -11.58 3.34 -5.74
CA GLN A 53 -12.74 2.59 -5.26
C GLN A 53 -12.44 1.84 -3.96
N LYS A 54 -11.28 1.18 -3.87
CA LYS A 54 -10.79 0.54 -2.63
C LYS A 54 -10.75 1.52 -1.47
N MET A 55 -10.19 2.71 -1.68
CA MET A 55 -10.09 3.73 -0.64
C MET A 55 -11.45 4.31 -0.22
N SER A 56 -12.42 4.39 -1.14
CA SER A 56 -13.78 4.84 -0.82
C SER A 56 -14.66 3.76 -0.16
N GLY A 57 -14.14 2.55 0.07
CA GLY A 57 -14.92 1.44 0.60
C GLY A 57 -16.00 0.93 -0.36
N LEU A 58 -15.90 1.26 -1.65
CA LEU A 58 -16.83 0.77 -2.67
C LEU A 58 -16.45 -0.65 -3.06
N GLU A 59 -17.44 -1.50 -3.26
CA GLU A 59 -17.23 -2.85 -3.76
C GLU A 59 -16.68 -2.79 -5.19
N ILE A 60 -15.58 -3.50 -5.41
CA ILE A 60 -14.95 -3.56 -6.72
C ILE A 60 -15.70 -4.57 -7.57
N ALA A 61 -16.22 -4.11 -8.71
CA ALA A 61 -16.80 -5.02 -9.67
C ALA A 61 -15.73 -5.98 -10.22
N PRO A 62 -15.98 -7.31 -10.27
CA PRO A 62 -15.04 -8.29 -10.82
C PRO A 62 -14.56 -7.98 -12.24
N GLU A 63 -15.38 -7.27 -13.01
CA GLU A 63 -15.08 -6.80 -14.37
C GLU A 63 -13.90 -5.82 -14.40
N GLN A 64 -13.74 -4.99 -13.37
CA GLN A 64 -12.64 -4.03 -13.27
C GLN A 64 -11.32 -4.72 -12.95
N GLU A 65 -11.33 -5.72 -12.06
CA GLU A 65 -10.16 -6.55 -11.78
C GLU A 65 -9.73 -7.36 -13.00
N LYS A 66 -10.72 -7.91 -13.72
CA LYS A 66 -10.49 -8.61 -14.98
C LYS A 66 -9.89 -7.68 -16.03
N ARG A 67 -10.42 -6.46 -16.17
CA ARG A 67 -9.89 -5.44 -17.09
C ARG A 67 -8.44 -5.09 -16.76
N LEU A 68 -8.12 -4.89 -15.47
CA LEU A 68 -6.76 -4.59 -15.06
C LEU A 68 -5.80 -5.74 -15.37
N SER A 69 -6.22 -6.98 -15.11
CA SER A 69 -5.45 -8.19 -15.43
C SER A 69 -5.18 -8.31 -16.93
N GLN A 70 -6.20 -8.06 -17.78
CA GLN A 70 -6.03 -8.07 -19.24
C GLN A 70 -5.08 -6.97 -19.72
N LEU A 71 -5.16 -5.76 -19.16
CA LEU A 71 -4.22 -4.69 -19.48
C LEU A 71 -2.79 -5.09 -19.09
N LEU A 72 -2.60 -5.74 -17.93
CA LEU A 72 -1.30 -6.22 -17.49
C LEU A 72 -0.72 -7.28 -18.45
N GLU A 73 -1.55 -8.20 -18.95
CA GLU A 73 -1.14 -9.17 -19.97
C GLU A 73 -0.70 -8.47 -21.27
N ILE A 74 -1.52 -7.54 -21.77
CA ILE A 74 -1.25 -6.80 -23.01
C ILE A 74 0.05 -6.01 -22.92
N ILE A 75 0.24 -5.24 -21.84
CA ILE A 75 1.46 -4.45 -21.68
C ILE A 75 2.69 -5.31 -21.44
N GLY A 76 2.52 -6.51 -20.87
CA GLY A 76 3.60 -7.49 -20.69
C GLY A 76 4.19 -8.01 -22.01
N LEU A 77 3.44 -7.93 -23.11
CA LEU A 77 3.92 -8.26 -24.46
C LEU A 77 4.77 -7.14 -25.08
N ASN A 78 4.61 -5.89 -24.63
CA ASN A 78 5.42 -4.78 -25.10
C ASN A 78 6.72 -4.69 -24.30
N LEU A 79 7.85 -5.01 -24.93
CA LEU A 79 9.17 -5.01 -24.28
C LEU A 79 9.57 -3.66 -23.70
N VAL A 80 9.14 -2.54 -24.30
CA VAL A 80 9.44 -1.18 -23.81
C VAL A 80 8.67 -0.90 -22.52
N VAL A 81 7.38 -1.23 -22.48
CA VAL A 81 6.55 -1.05 -21.28
C VAL A 81 7.01 -1.99 -20.17
N LYS A 82 7.33 -3.25 -20.51
CA LYS A 82 7.86 -4.24 -19.56
C LYS A 82 9.17 -3.77 -18.91
N ASP A 83 10.16 -3.34 -19.70
CA ASP A 83 11.45 -2.81 -19.21
C ASP A 83 11.22 -1.59 -18.29
N PHE A 84 10.29 -0.71 -18.66
CA PHE A 84 9.91 0.44 -17.82
C PHE A 84 9.33 0.01 -16.47
N LEU A 85 8.34 -0.89 -16.46
CA LEU A 85 7.68 -1.32 -15.23
C LEU A 85 8.61 -2.12 -14.31
N GLU A 86 9.47 -2.98 -14.87
CA GLU A 86 10.44 -3.74 -14.08
C GLU A 86 11.48 -2.83 -13.42
N THR A 87 12.03 -1.87 -14.18
CA THR A 87 13.00 -0.92 -13.64
C THR A 87 12.38 0.06 -12.65
N GLU A 88 11.13 0.47 -12.86
CA GLU A 88 10.36 1.26 -11.89
C GLU A 88 10.14 0.49 -10.58
N TYR A 89 9.70 -0.77 -10.66
CA TYR A 89 9.46 -1.60 -9.48
C TYR A 89 10.73 -1.74 -8.64
N ARG A 90 11.85 -2.07 -9.27
CA ARG A 90 13.15 -2.17 -8.58
C ARG A 90 13.57 -0.86 -7.92
N PHE A 91 13.38 0.26 -8.62
CA PHE A 91 13.65 1.58 -8.05
C PHE A 91 12.74 1.87 -6.85
N SER A 92 11.46 1.48 -6.92
CA SER A 92 10.48 1.68 -5.84
C SER A 92 10.83 0.91 -4.57
N ILE A 93 11.34 -0.31 -4.67
CA ILE A 93 11.80 -1.10 -3.52
C ILE A 93 12.92 -0.35 -2.79
N MET A 94 13.95 0.07 -3.52
CA MET A 94 15.08 0.81 -2.93
C MET A 94 14.60 2.10 -2.24
N VAL A 95 13.67 2.84 -2.85
CA VAL A 95 13.11 4.06 -2.25
C VAL A 95 12.29 3.73 -0.99
N ALA A 96 11.49 2.66 -1.01
CA ALA A 96 10.70 2.23 0.14
C ALA A 96 11.60 1.82 1.32
N ASP A 97 12.69 1.10 1.06
CA ASP A 97 13.67 0.72 2.09
C ASP A 97 14.33 1.96 2.72
N ILE A 98 14.68 2.95 1.89
CA ILE A 98 15.24 4.23 2.37
C ILE A 98 14.20 5.00 3.20
N GLN A 99 12.95 5.05 2.76
CA GLN A 99 11.85 5.70 3.50
C GLN A 99 11.63 5.02 4.86
N LYS A 100 11.71 3.69 4.92
CA LYS A 100 11.62 2.93 6.16
C LYS A 100 12.75 3.32 7.13
N ILE A 101 14.01 3.32 6.67
CA ILE A 101 15.18 3.72 7.49
C ILE A 101 15.00 5.14 8.04
N ILE A 102 14.51 6.07 7.22
CA ILE A 102 14.24 7.44 7.67
C ILE A 102 13.08 7.47 8.69
N GLY A 103 12.05 6.66 8.45
CA GLY A 103 10.85 6.56 9.31
C GLY A 103 11.12 5.94 10.68
N GLU A 104 12.15 5.10 10.83
CA GLU A 104 12.56 4.51 12.12
C GLU A 104 12.89 5.59 13.17
N VAL A 105 13.31 6.79 12.75
CA VAL A 105 13.54 7.93 13.65
C VAL A 105 12.25 8.38 14.36
N MET A 106 11.09 8.13 13.77
CA MET A 106 9.79 8.48 14.35
C MET A 106 9.27 7.44 15.33
N GLU A 107 9.80 6.21 15.35
CA GLU A 107 9.27 5.11 16.17
C GLU A 107 9.20 5.47 17.67
N PRO A 108 10.24 6.04 18.30
CA PRO A 108 10.16 6.46 19.70
C PRO A 108 9.22 7.65 19.95
N LEU A 109 8.85 8.41 18.91
CA LEU A 109 7.96 9.56 19.01
C LEU A 109 6.48 9.18 18.85
N LEU A 110 6.21 8.07 18.14
CA LEU A 110 4.87 7.53 17.91
C LEU A 110 4.40 6.66 19.07
N THR A 111 5.33 6.10 19.84
CA THR A 111 5.05 5.46 21.12
C THR A 111 4.78 6.54 22.16
N VAL A 112 3.51 6.87 22.36
CA VAL A 112 3.07 7.60 23.55
C VAL A 112 2.81 6.56 24.63
N ASP A 113 3.54 6.65 25.75
CA ASP A 113 3.23 5.90 26.97
C ASP A 113 1.90 6.41 27.56
N LEU A 114 0.80 5.96 26.95
CA LEU A 114 -0.56 6.24 27.41
C LEU A 114 -1.00 5.33 28.56
N ALA A 115 -0.12 4.43 29.01
CA ALA A 115 -0.41 3.46 30.06
C ALA A 115 -0.85 4.11 31.39
N GLU A 116 -0.44 5.36 31.66
CA GLU A 116 -0.85 6.08 32.87
C GLU A 116 -2.23 6.76 32.78
N ASN A 117 -2.80 6.90 31.57
CA ASN A 117 -4.07 7.63 31.36
C ASN A 117 -5.30 6.74 31.17
N PHE A 118 -5.12 5.41 31.18
CA PHE A 118 -6.21 4.45 31.15
C PHE A 118 -6.14 3.60 32.42
N PRO A 119 -6.61 4.11 33.58
CA PRO A 119 -6.70 3.30 34.79
C PRO A 119 -7.53 2.07 34.47
N ASP A 120 -6.99 0.89 34.78
CA ASP A 120 -7.52 -0.45 34.55
C ASP A 120 -9.03 -0.44 34.24
N GLN A 121 -9.38 -0.37 32.95
CA GLN A 121 -10.73 -0.75 32.58
C GLN A 121 -10.84 -2.23 32.94
N PRO A 122 -11.76 -2.62 33.83
CA PRO A 122 -12.01 -4.03 34.04
C PRO A 122 -12.28 -4.66 32.67
N PRO A 123 -11.79 -5.89 32.42
CA PRO A 123 -11.96 -6.54 31.12
C PRO A 123 -13.44 -6.43 30.75
N ALA A 124 -13.69 -5.93 29.53
CA ALA A 124 -15.04 -5.80 28.99
C ALA A 124 -15.78 -7.10 29.29
N ALA A 125 -16.88 -7.00 30.04
CA ALA A 125 -17.72 -8.14 30.36
C ALA A 125 -17.99 -8.88 29.04
N ASP A 126 -17.59 -10.16 29.00
CA ASP A 126 -17.79 -11.02 27.84
C ASP A 126 -19.28 -10.97 27.46
N PRO A 127 -19.65 -10.40 26.29
CA PRO A 127 -21.05 -10.27 25.90
C PRO A 127 -21.76 -11.62 25.77
N GLY A 128 -21.00 -12.73 25.78
CA GLY A 128 -21.51 -14.08 25.62
C GLY A 128 -21.91 -14.81 26.91
N GLN A 129 -21.76 -14.21 28.11
CA GLN A 129 -22.06 -14.94 29.37
C GLN A 129 -23.42 -14.63 30.01
N ASP A 130 -24.10 -13.55 29.63
CA ASP A 130 -25.42 -13.21 30.20
C ASP A 130 -26.60 -13.85 29.45
N GLU A 131 -26.50 -14.10 28.14
CA GLU A 131 -27.63 -14.71 27.39
C GLU A 131 -27.94 -16.15 27.84
N ASN A 132 -26.95 -16.86 28.40
CA ASN A 132 -27.13 -18.25 28.83
C ASN A 132 -27.69 -18.41 30.26
N GLN A 133 -27.72 -17.33 31.05
CA GLN A 133 -28.37 -17.35 32.38
C GLN A 133 -29.84 -16.94 32.33
N VAL A 134 -30.21 -16.03 31.42
CA VAL A 134 -31.63 -15.62 31.24
C VAL A 134 -32.45 -16.77 30.64
N ALA A 135 -31.90 -17.50 29.66
CA ALA A 135 -32.59 -18.63 29.03
C ALA A 135 -32.77 -19.85 29.96
N ALA A 136 -31.94 -19.98 31.00
CA ALA A 136 -32.06 -21.07 31.99
C ALA A 136 -33.13 -20.79 33.05
N GLN A 137 -33.40 -19.52 33.37
CA GLN A 137 -34.46 -19.14 34.31
C GLN A 137 -35.86 -19.23 33.70
N GLU A 138 -36.04 -18.91 32.42
CA GLU A 138 -37.35 -19.00 31.76
C GLU A 138 -37.85 -20.44 31.60
N LYS A 139 -36.95 -21.43 31.44
CA LYS A 139 -37.34 -22.84 31.31
C LYS A 139 -37.77 -23.49 32.62
N ASN A 140 -37.31 -23.00 33.77
CA ASN A 140 -37.72 -23.54 35.07
C ASN A 140 -39.04 -22.96 35.58
N ASN A 141 -39.46 -21.78 35.10
CA ASN A 141 -40.72 -21.16 35.51
C ASN A 141 -41.94 -21.59 34.67
N ALA A 142 -41.71 -22.28 33.54
CA ALA A 142 -42.76 -22.85 32.70
C ALA A 142 -43.13 -24.31 33.07
N ALA A 143 -42.43 -24.90 34.04
CA ALA A 143 -42.63 -26.29 34.49
C ALA A 143 -43.10 -26.40 35.96
N SER A 144 -43.62 -25.31 36.55
CA SER A 144 -44.32 -25.32 37.84
C SER A 144 -45.72 -24.75 37.70
#